data_AF-A0A1I1K832-F1
#
_entry.id   AF-A0A1I1K832-F1
#
_cell.length_a   1.000
_cell.length_b   1.000
_cell.length_c   1.000
_cell.angle_alpha   90.00
_cell.angle_beta   90.00
_cell.angle_gamma   90.00
#
_symmetry.space_group_name_H-M   'P 1'
#
loop_
_entity.id
_entity.type
_entity.pdbx_description
1 polymer ?
#
loop_
_entity_poly.entity_id
_entity_poly.type
_entity_poly.pdbx_seq_one_letter_code
_entity_poly.pdbx_strand_id
1 'polypeptide(L)'
;MRWSRWLGLLPILLLLGSMAHAGNQKEEELADSVRLALSRAINDARPPKPQFSEIDQRIQYLYWLGEMSERLKKKLPDAQVRIEFLETAWYEAKRAGLDPGMVLGLIQVESAFRKYALSSVSAHGYMQVMPFWTRVIGDADRSKLFNMQTNLRYGCSILRMYIDMEQGNLYLALGRYNGSRGRPEYPNAVLSAWKRWEYKDDLPIHTVSARK
;
A
#
# COMPACT_ATOMS: atom_id res chain seq x y z
N MET A 1 60.27 6.99 25.89
CA MET A 1 59.09 7.84 25.61
C MET A 1 58.19 7.11 24.61
N ARG A 2 57.10 6.49 25.06
CA ARG A 2 56.13 5.76 24.23
C ARG A 2 55.09 6.76 23.69
N TRP A 3 55.04 6.95 22.38
CA TRP A 3 53.99 7.71 21.71
C TRP A 3 52.86 6.76 21.31
N SER A 4 51.74 6.82 22.02
CA SER A 4 50.53 6.06 21.69
C SER A 4 49.75 6.78 20.59
N ARG A 5 49.67 6.19 19.39
CA ARG A 5 48.80 6.63 18.31
C ARG A 5 47.37 6.17 18.61
N TRP A 6 46.49 7.10 18.94
CA TRP A 6 45.05 6.85 18.98
C TRP A 6 44.50 6.86 17.55
N LEU A 7 44.21 5.68 17.02
CA LEU A 7 43.38 5.52 15.83
C LEU A 7 41.93 5.70 16.26
N GLY A 8 41.35 6.87 15.94
CA GLY A 8 39.92 7.12 16.08
C GLY A 8 39.15 6.25 15.09
N LEU A 9 38.42 5.27 15.60
CA LEU A 9 37.42 4.51 14.84
C LEU A 9 36.13 5.35 14.76
N LEU A 10 35.87 5.91 13.59
CA LEU A 10 34.57 6.47 13.21
C LEU A 10 33.55 5.32 13.08
N PRO A 11 32.40 5.34 13.77
CA PRO A 11 31.39 4.33 13.56
C PRO A 11 30.64 4.65 12.26
N ILE A 12 30.77 3.77 11.27
CA ILE A 12 29.93 3.74 10.08
C ILE A 12 28.53 3.35 10.54
N LEU A 13 27.61 4.32 10.61
CA LEU A 13 26.19 4.07 10.83
C LEU A 13 25.61 3.39 9.58
N LEU A 14 25.55 2.06 9.61
CA LEU A 14 24.77 1.28 8.64
C LEU A 14 23.28 1.54 8.88
N LEU A 15 22.69 2.42 8.08
CA LEU A 15 21.25 2.54 7.94
C LEU A 15 20.70 1.28 7.24
N LEU A 16 20.60 0.19 8.00
CA LEU A 16 19.83 -0.99 7.61
C LEU A 16 18.35 -0.61 7.61
N GLY A 17 17.86 -0.15 6.46
CA GLY A 17 16.43 -0.04 6.22
C GLY A 17 15.79 -1.40 6.46
N SER A 18 15.02 -1.50 7.53
CA SER A 18 14.29 -2.71 7.91
C SER A 18 13.24 -2.94 6.83
N MET A 19 13.58 -3.71 5.79
CA MET A 19 12.55 -4.35 5.00
C MET A 19 11.87 -5.34 5.92
N ALA A 20 10.62 -5.06 6.29
CA ALA A 20 9.80 -6.05 6.96
C ALA A 20 9.79 -7.27 6.05
N HIS A 21 10.30 -8.40 6.57
CA HIS A 21 10.21 -9.65 5.83
C HIS A 21 8.73 -9.95 5.62
N ALA A 22 8.32 -10.18 4.37
CA ALA A 22 7.03 -10.79 4.08
C ALA A 22 6.93 -12.05 4.93
N GLY A 23 5.96 -12.09 5.85
CA GLY A 23 5.76 -13.23 6.73
C GLY A 23 5.25 -14.44 5.94
N ASN A 24 5.13 -15.57 6.62
CA ASN A 24 4.67 -16.82 6.01
C ASN A 24 3.13 -16.82 5.89
N GLN A 25 2.56 -15.90 5.10
CA GLN A 25 1.13 -15.88 4.79
C GLN A 25 0.74 -17.24 4.21
N LYS A 26 -0.29 -17.87 4.79
CA LYS A 26 -0.79 -19.17 4.35
C LYS A 26 -2.06 -19.00 3.53
N GLU A 27 -2.31 -19.95 2.63
CA GLU A 27 -3.59 -20.06 1.95
C GLU A 27 -4.69 -20.31 2.98
N GLU A 28 -5.78 -19.56 2.89
CA GLU A 28 -6.92 -19.65 3.80
C GLU A 28 -8.11 -20.26 3.04
N GLU A 29 -8.87 -21.12 3.72
CA GLU A 29 -10.13 -21.62 3.19
C GLU A 29 -11.16 -20.50 3.21
N LEU A 30 -11.48 -19.98 2.02
CA LEU A 30 -12.50 -18.94 1.85
C LEU A 30 -13.85 -19.57 1.56
N ALA A 31 -14.90 -19.01 2.16
CA ALA A 31 -16.27 -19.29 1.75
C ALA A 31 -16.44 -18.93 0.26
N ASP A 32 -17.23 -19.73 -0.48
CA ASP A 32 -17.43 -19.55 -1.92
C ASP A 32 -17.95 -18.17 -2.30
N SER A 33 -18.80 -17.57 -1.44
CA SER A 33 -19.31 -16.22 -1.62
C SER A 33 -18.20 -15.16 -1.57
N VAL A 34 -17.25 -15.30 -0.63
CA VAL A 34 -16.09 -14.41 -0.49
C VAL A 34 -15.15 -14.58 -1.68
N ARG A 35 -14.87 -15.83 -2.07
CA ARG A 35 -14.06 -16.13 -3.25
C ARG A 35 -14.64 -15.52 -4.52
N LEU A 36 -15.95 -15.66 -4.73
CA LEU A 36 -16.66 -15.10 -5.88
C LEU A 36 -16.63 -13.56 -5.87
N ALA A 37 -16.86 -12.94 -4.72
CA ALA A 37 -16.81 -11.49 -4.58
C ALA A 37 -15.42 -10.93 -4.91
N LEU A 38 -14.37 -11.56 -4.39
CA LEU A 38 -12.99 -11.20 -4.70
C LEU A 38 -12.66 -11.41 -6.17
N SER A 39 -13.06 -12.56 -6.75
CA SER A 39 -12.79 -12.82 -8.17
C SER A 39 -13.45 -11.79 -9.09
N ARG A 40 -14.68 -11.37 -8.79
CA ARG A 40 -15.34 -10.27 -9.49
C ARG A 40 -14.57 -8.96 -9.33
N ALA A 41 -14.11 -8.65 -8.12
CA ALA A 41 -13.32 -7.45 -7.86
C ALA A 41 -12.00 -7.44 -8.64
N ILE A 42 -11.31 -8.57 -8.76
CA ILE A 42 -10.05 -8.70 -9.50
C ILE A 42 -10.26 -8.55 -11.02
N ASN A 43 -11.29 -9.18 -11.57
CA ASN A 43 -11.54 -9.25 -13.00
C ASN A 43 -12.20 -7.98 -13.61
N ASP A 44 -12.48 -6.98 -12.80
CA ASP A 44 -13.14 -5.73 -13.21
C ASP A 44 -12.23 -4.87 -14.13
N ALA A 45 -12.42 -4.87 -15.45
CA ALA A 45 -11.52 -4.14 -16.36
C ALA A 45 -11.60 -2.60 -16.32
N ARG A 46 -12.38 -1.98 -15.42
CA ARG A 46 -12.51 -0.51 -15.37
C ARG A 46 -11.14 0.17 -15.18
N PRO A 47 -10.82 1.21 -15.99
CA PRO A 47 -9.60 1.98 -15.82
C PRO A 47 -9.54 2.61 -14.42
N PRO A 48 -8.36 2.63 -13.77
CA PRO A 48 -8.21 3.13 -12.42
C PRO A 48 -8.11 4.66 -12.42
N LYS A 49 -9.15 5.33 -12.94
CA LYS A 49 -9.23 6.78 -13.00
C LYS A 49 -10.17 7.28 -11.90
N PRO A 50 -9.69 8.16 -10.99
CA PRO A 50 -10.55 8.82 -10.03
C PRO A 50 -11.68 9.58 -10.73
N GLN A 51 -12.91 9.38 -10.26
CA GLN A 51 -14.11 10.06 -10.75
C GLN A 51 -14.76 10.75 -9.56
N PHE A 52 -15.24 11.98 -9.77
CA PHE A 52 -15.81 12.83 -8.73
C PHE A 52 -17.15 13.37 -9.23
N SER A 53 -18.19 13.25 -8.40
CA SER A 53 -19.48 13.89 -8.68
C SER A 53 -19.45 15.37 -8.34
N GLU A 54 -18.72 15.73 -7.27
CA GLU A 54 -18.60 17.09 -6.76
C GLU A 54 -17.24 17.72 -7.06
N ILE A 55 -17.24 19.03 -7.30
CA ILE A 55 -16.02 19.81 -7.56
C ILE A 55 -15.10 19.79 -6.33
N ASP A 56 -15.65 19.91 -5.12
CA ASP A 56 -14.86 19.96 -3.88
C ASP A 56 -14.06 18.67 -3.67
N GLN A 57 -14.66 17.51 -3.97
CA GLN A 57 -13.95 16.22 -3.91
C GLN A 57 -12.80 16.15 -4.92
N ARG A 58 -13.00 16.71 -6.12
CA ARG A 58 -11.95 16.80 -7.13
C ARG A 58 -10.81 17.72 -6.66
N ILE A 59 -11.14 18.85 -6.04
CA ILE A 59 -10.14 19.78 -5.48
C ILE A 59 -9.33 19.09 -4.39
N GLN A 60 -9.98 18.42 -3.43
CA GLN A 60 -9.31 17.64 -2.38
C GLN A 60 -8.38 16.58 -2.96
N TYR A 61 -8.82 15.84 -3.98
CA TYR A 61 -7.98 14.86 -4.66
C TYR A 61 -6.75 15.50 -5.32
N LEU A 62 -6.90 16.65 -5.98
CA LEU A 62 -5.77 17.32 -6.64
C LEU A 62 -4.73 17.81 -5.63
N TYR A 63 -5.15 18.33 -4.46
CA TYR A 63 -4.24 18.68 -3.39
C TYR A 63 -3.53 17.44 -2.82
N TRP A 64 -4.28 16.38 -2.54
CA TRP A 64 -3.70 15.11 -2.12
C TRP A 64 -2.67 14.59 -3.14
N LEU A 65 -3.00 14.62 -4.44
CA LEU A 65 -2.13 14.16 -5.51
C LEU A 65 -0.84 14.97 -5.58
N GLY A 66 -0.95 16.30 -5.51
CA GLY A 66 0.21 17.19 -5.50
C GLY A 66 1.13 16.93 -4.31
N GLU A 67 0.56 16.83 -3.11
CA GLU A 67 1.32 16.62 -1.89
C GLU A 67 2.01 15.25 -1.85
N MET A 68 1.28 14.18 -2.18
CA MET A 68 1.84 12.83 -2.22
C MET A 68 2.89 12.68 -3.34
N SER A 69 2.69 13.36 -4.47
CA SER A 69 3.67 13.40 -5.57
C SER A 69 5.00 14.02 -5.11
N GLU A 70 4.96 15.13 -4.37
CA GLU A 70 6.18 15.72 -3.83
C GLU A 70 6.85 14.82 -2.79
N ARG A 71 6.08 14.22 -1.86
CA ARG A 71 6.62 13.26 -0.87
C ARG A 71 7.28 12.05 -1.54
N LEU A 72 6.74 11.57 -2.66
CA LEU A 72 7.17 10.35 -3.34
C LEU A 72 8.28 10.56 -4.37
N LYS A 73 8.62 11.81 -4.72
CA LYS A 73 9.62 12.19 -5.72
C LYS A 73 10.97 11.50 -5.58
N LYS A 74 11.45 11.27 -4.35
CA LYS A 74 12.73 10.57 -4.10
C LYS A 74 12.67 9.07 -4.39
N LYS A 75 11.48 8.45 -4.32
CA LYS A 75 11.27 7.01 -4.53
C LYS A 75 10.84 6.68 -5.95
N LEU A 76 10.05 7.57 -6.57
CA LEU A 76 9.64 7.50 -7.97
C LEU A 76 9.98 8.83 -8.66
N PRO A 77 11.20 9.01 -9.18
CA PRO A 77 11.65 10.29 -9.75
C PRO A 77 10.90 10.70 -11.01
N ASP A 78 10.57 9.74 -11.86
CA ASP A 78 9.78 9.98 -13.07
C ASP A 78 8.38 10.48 -12.72
N ALA A 79 8.01 11.64 -13.25
CA ALA A 79 6.77 12.31 -12.90
C ALA A 79 5.54 11.56 -13.43
N GLN A 80 5.61 11.04 -14.66
CA GLN A 80 4.50 10.33 -15.28
C GLN A 80 4.19 9.05 -14.49
N VAL A 81 5.20 8.22 -14.24
CA VAL A 81 5.08 6.99 -13.45
C VAL A 81 4.58 7.27 -12.05
N ARG A 82 5.06 8.35 -11.41
CA ARG A 82 4.65 8.72 -10.06
C ARG A 82 3.18 9.14 -10.01
N ILE A 83 2.71 9.94 -10.96
CA ILE A 83 1.30 10.33 -11.05
C ILE A 83 0.45 9.10 -11.31
N GLU A 84 0.74 8.31 -12.35
CA GLU A 84 -0.01 7.09 -12.66
C GLU A 84 -0.10 6.12 -11.47
N PHE A 85 0.99 5.97 -10.71
CA PHE A 85 1.01 5.20 -9.49
C PHE A 85 0.05 5.75 -8.43
N LEU A 86 0.11 7.06 -8.16
CA LEU A 86 -0.75 7.70 -7.16
C LEU A 86 -2.23 7.65 -7.55
N GLU A 87 -2.58 7.88 -8.81
CA GLU A 87 -3.96 7.78 -9.28
C GLU A 87 -4.49 6.35 -9.09
N THR A 88 -3.67 5.36 -9.46
CA THR A 88 -4.04 3.94 -9.36
C THR A 88 -4.15 3.49 -7.90
N ALA A 89 -3.20 3.89 -7.04
CA ALA A 89 -3.22 3.56 -5.62
C ALA A 89 -4.42 4.21 -4.91
N TRP A 90 -4.71 5.48 -5.22
CA TRP A 90 -5.89 6.16 -4.71
C TRP A 90 -7.17 5.45 -5.14
N TYR A 91 -7.29 5.15 -6.43
CA TYR A 91 -8.47 4.49 -7.00
C TYR A 91 -8.73 3.13 -6.35
N GLU A 92 -7.73 2.24 -6.31
CA GLU A 92 -7.89 0.90 -5.75
C GLU A 92 -8.12 0.92 -4.24
N ALA A 93 -7.49 1.85 -3.52
CA ALA A 93 -7.76 2.05 -2.09
C ALA A 93 -9.22 2.45 -1.86
N LYS A 94 -9.69 3.50 -2.55
CA LYS A 94 -11.07 4.00 -2.39
C LYS A 94 -12.11 2.96 -2.83
N ARG A 95 -11.85 2.24 -3.93
CA ARG A 95 -12.72 1.15 -4.41
C ARG A 95 -12.86 0.02 -3.38
N ALA A 96 -11.79 -0.30 -2.65
CA ALA A 96 -11.80 -1.29 -1.59
C ALA A 96 -12.25 -0.74 -0.22
N GLY A 97 -12.64 0.55 -0.12
CA GLY A 97 -13.02 1.17 1.14
C GLY A 97 -11.85 1.34 2.12
N LEU A 98 -10.65 1.57 1.61
CA LEU A 98 -9.41 1.78 2.37
C LEU A 98 -8.98 3.25 2.30
N ASP A 99 -8.25 3.69 3.31
CA ASP A 99 -7.57 4.97 3.31
C ASP A 99 -6.35 4.95 2.36
N PRO A 100 -6.25 5.87 1.38
CA PRO A 100 -5.11 5.91 0.46
C PRO A 100 -3.76 6.09 1.16
N GLY A 101 -3.69 6.90 2.23
CA GLY A 101 -2.46 7.08 3.00
C GLY A 101 -2.02 5.80 3.70
N MET A 102 -2.96 5.01 4.22
CA MET A 102 -2.70 3.70 4.82
C MET A 102 -2.13 2.74 3.80
N VAL A 103 -2.71 2.70 2.59
CA VAL A 103 -2.21 1.87 1.48
C VAL A 103 -0.79 2.29 1.08
N LEU A 104 -0.49 3.58 0.97
CA LEU A 104 0.87 4.07 0.71
C LEU A 104 1.85 3.68 1.84
N GLY A 105 1.41 3.72 3.09
CA GLY A 105 2.18 3.25 4.25
C GLY A 105 2.52 1.76 4.16
N LEU A 106 1.54 0.92 3.81
CA LEU A 106 1.74 -0.51 3.58
C LEU A 106 2.72 -0.75 2.44
N ILE A 107 2.53 -0.10 1.28
CA ILE A 107 3.42 -0.24 0.11
C ILE A 107 4.86 0.17 0.46
N GLN A 108 5.03 1.20 1.30
CA GLN A 108 6.35 1.60 1.77
C GLN A 108 7.04 0.47 2.54
N VAL A 109 6.31 -0.21 3.43
CA VAL A 109 6.84 -1.32 4.23
C VAL A 109 7.13 -2.55 3.37
N GLU A 110 6.23 -2.87 2.44
CA GLU A 110 6.31 -4.07 1.61
C GLU A 110 7.39 -3.99 0.52
N SER A 111 7.40 -2.91 -0.26
CA SER A 111 8.24 -2.82 -1.47
C SER A 111 9.13 -1.60 -1.50
N ALA A 112 8.93 -0.64 -0.60
CA ALA A 112 9.49 0.71 -0.71
C ALA A 112 9.20 1.35 -2.08
N PHE A 113 7.99 1.10 -2.62
CA PHE A 113 7.52 1.58 -3.92
C PHE A 113 8.26 1.00 -5.14
N ARG A 114 8.87 -0.19 -5.02
CA ARG A 114 9.53 -0.86 -6.14
C ARG A 114 8.57 -1.80 -6.85
N LYS A 115 8.27 -1.49 -8.12
CA LYS A 115 7.36 -2.27 -8.99
C LYS A 115 7.72 -3.75 -9.08
N TYR A 116 9.02 -4.07 -9.20
CA TYR A 116 9.51 -5.44 -9.38
C TYR A 116 10.09 -6.04 -8.10
N ALA A 117 9.60 -5.61 -6.93
CA ALA A 117 9.99 -6.21 -5.67
C ALA A 117 9.58 -7.69 -5.62
N LEU A 118 10.54 -8.55 -5.27
CA LEU A 118 10.35 -9.98 -5.07
C LEU A 118 10.95 -10.37 -3.72
N SER A 119 10.14 -10.95 -2.82
CA SER A 119 10.65 -11.44 -1.53
C SER A 119 11.28 -12.82 -1.65
N SER A 120 12.06 -13.21 -0.63
CA SER A 120 12.62 -14.56 -0.50
C SER A 120 11.55 -15.67 -0.47
N VAL A 121 10.33 -15.33 -0.08
CA VAL A 121 9.16 -16.24 -0.05
C VAL A 121 8.22 -16.05 -1.24
N SER A 122 8.71 -15.41 -2.32
CA SER A 122 7.99 -15.24 -3.59
C SER A 122 6.79 -14.28 -3.55
N ALA A 123 6.77 -13.28 -2.68
CA ALA A 123 5.79 -12.21 -2.73
C ALA A 123 6.13 -11.20 -3.84
N HIS A 124 5.13 -10.69 -4.58
CA HIS A 124 5.35 -9.91 -5.82
C HIS A 124 4.81 -8.48 -5.75
N GLY A 125 5.58 -7.54 -6.30
CA GLY A 125 5.13 -6.18 -6.63
C GLY A 125 4.97 -5.24 -5.44
N TYR A 126 4.24 -4.15 -5.66
CA TYR A 126 4.10 -3.03 -4.73
C TYR A 126 3.58 -3.41 -3.33
N MET A 127 2.53 -4.23 -3.28
CA MET A 127 1.89 -4.70 -2.05
C MET A 127 2.29 -6.12 -1.68
N GLN A 128 3.35 -6.66 -2.30
CA GLN A 128 3.90 -8.00 -2.03
C GLN A 128 2.82 -9.09 -1.98
N VAL A 129 2.00 -9.16 -3.02
CA VAL A 129 0.92 -10.14 -3.13
C VAL A 129 1.52 -11.53 -3.37
N MET A 130 1.04 -12.53 -2.62
CA MET A 130 1.47 -13.91 -2.77
C MET A 130 0.86 -14.56 -4.04
N PRO A 131 1.65 -15.28 -4.86
CA PRO A 131 1.18 -15.89 -6.10
C PRO A 131 0.01 -16.86 -5.97
N PHE A 132 -0.19 -17.51 -4.81
CA PHE A 132 -1.32 -18.42 -4.65
C PHE A 132 -2.66 -17.71 -4.82
N TRP A 133 -2.74 -16.40 -4.49
CA TRP A 133 -3.95 -15.60 -4.69
C TRP A 133 -4.42 -15.57 -6.13
N THR A 134 -3.53 -15.64 -7.12
CA THR A 134 -3.96 -15.68 -8.52
C THR A 134 -4.71 -16.95 -8.86
N ARG A 135 -4.44 -18.06 -8.16
CA ARG A 135 -5.23 -19.30 -8.30
C ARG A 135 -6.52 -19.27 -7.51
N VAL A 136 -6.52 -18.63 -6.33
CA VAL A 136 -7.68 -18.60 -5.43
C VAL A 136 -8.79 -17.69 -5.98
N ILE A 137 -8.42 -16.51 -6.50
CA ILE A 137 -9.37 -15.45 -6.89
C ILE A 137 -9.11 -14.86 -8.29
N GLY A 138 -8.18 -15.42 -9.07
CA GLY A 138 -7.77 -14.90 -10.38
C GLY A 138 -7.75 -15.93 -11.50
N ASP A 139 -6.86 -15.72 -12.47
CA ASP A 139 -6.65 -16.54 -13.67
C ASP A 139 -5.38 -17.41 -13.58
N ALA A 140 -4.81 -17.57 -12.39
CA ALA A 140 -3.56 -18.27 -12.09
C ALA A 140 -2.29 -17.65 -12.71
N ASP A 141 -2.34 -16.53 -13.44
CA ASP A 141 -1.16 -15.89 -14.02
C ASP A 141 -0.45 -15.00 -13.00
N ARG A 142 0.58 -15.55 -12.34
CA ARG A 142 1.39 -14.81 -11.37
C ARG A 142 2.18 -13.65 -11.97
N SER A 143 2.46 -13.65 -13.28
CA SER A 143 3.26 -12.59 -13.91
C SER A 143 2.54 -11.23 -13.87
N LYS A 144 1.20 -11.26 -13.86
CA LYS A 144 0.35 -10.08 -13.72
C LYS A 144 0.51 -9.38 -12.37
N LEU A 145 1.06 -10.04 -11.35
CA LEU A 145 1.35 -9.38 -10.07
C LEU A 145 2.46 -8.32 -10.18
N PHE A 146 3.19 -8.23 -11.29
CA PHE A 146 4.08 -7.10 -11.59
C PHE A 146 3.40 -5.94 -12.35
N ASN A 147 2.16 -6.13 -12.83
CA ASN A 147 1.34 -5.05 -13.35
C ASN A 147 0.82 -4.21 -12.18
N MET A 148 1.00 -2.89 -12.25
CA MET A 148 0.70 -1.96 -11.16
C MET A 148 -0.77 -2.02 -10.72
N GLN A 149 -1.71 -1.87 -11.66
CA GLN A 149 -3.14 -1.90 -11.36
C GLN A 149 -3.53 -3.25 -10.77
N THR A 150 -3.09 -4.35 -11.39
CA THR A 150 -3.40 -5.70 -10.90
C THR A 150 -2.87 -5.89 -9.48
N ASN A 151 -1.61 -5.55 -9.21
CA ASN A 151 -1.00 -5.71 -7.89
C ASN A 151 -1.76 -4.92 -6.80
N LEU A 152 -2.04 -3.65 -7.06
CA LEU A 152 -2.75 -2.77 -6.12
C LEU A 152 -4.18 -3.25 -5.89
N ARG A 153 -4.86 -3.72 -6.94
CA ARG A 153 -6.19 -4.30 -6.85
C ARG A 153 -6.26 -5.55 -6.00
N TYR A 154 -5.32 -6.48 -6.20
CA TYR A 154 -5.19 -7.66 -5.35
C TYR A 154 -4.94 -7.28 -3.91
N GLY A 155 -3.88 -6.50 -3.65
CA GLY A 155 -3.49 -6.13 -2.30
C GLY A 155 -4.60 -5.38 -1.54
N CYS A 156 -5.26 -4.42 -2.18
CA CYS A 156 -6.37 -3.69 -1.55
C CYS A 156 -7.59 -4.60 -1.28
N SER A 157 -7.95 -5.47 -2.22
CA SER A 157 -9.11 -6.37 -2.04
C SER A 157 -8.86 -7.42 -0.95
N ILE A 158 -7.64 -7.99 -0.90
CA ILE A 158 -7.22 -8.94 0.14
C ILE A 158 -7.18 -8.26 1.51
N LEU A 159 -6.61 -7.05 1.60
CA LEU A 159 -6.55 -6.32 2.86
C LEU A 159 -7.95 -5.97 3.37
N ARG A 160 -8.86 -5.51 2.51
CA ARG A 160 -10.26 -5.26 2.89
C ARG A 160 -10.91 -6.51 3.46
N MET A 161 -10.79 -7.64 2.78
CA MET A 161 -11.29 -8.93 3.26
C MET A 161 -10.72 -9.25 4.66
N TYR A 162 -9.43 -9.05 4.89
CA TYR A 162 -8.85 -9.30 6.21
C TYR A 162 -9.33 -8.33 7.29
N ILE A 163 -9.60 -7.07 6.94
CA ILE A 163 -10.22 -6.14 7.89
C ILE A 163 -11.64 -6.62 8.23
N ASP A 164 -12.40 -7.13 7.26
CA ASP A 164 -13.74 -7.69 7.51
C ASP A 164 -13.68 -8.93 8.41
N MET A 165 -12.75 -9.86 8.15
CA MET A 165 -12.54 -11.07 8.96
C MET A 165 -12.12 -10.76 10.39
N GLU A 166 -11.35 -9.69 10.60
CA GLU A 166 -10.92 -9.23 11.92
C GLU A 166 -11.87 -8.19 12.53
N GLN A 167 -13.12 -8.10 12.02
CA GLN A 167 -14.19 -7.26 12.56
C GLN A 167 -13.79 -5.77 12.67
N GLY A 168 -13.06 -5.27 11.68
CA GLY A 168 -12.58 -3.89 11.65
C GLY A 168 -11.26 -3.67 12.41
N ASN A 169 -10.70 -4.68 13.08
CA ASN A 169 -9.42 -4.55 13.78
C ASN A 169 -8.25 -4.52 12.77
N LEU A 170 -7.86 -3.30 12.38
CA LEU A 170 -6.78 -3.09 11.41
C LEU A 170 -5.45 -3.69 11.86
N TYR A 171 -5.14 -3.67 13.15
CA TYR A 171 -3.89 -4.21 13.67
C TYR A 171 -3.79 -5.73 13.43
N LEU A 172 -4.87 -6.47 13.75
CA LEU A 172 -4.93 -7.91 13.48
C LEU A 172 -4.97 -8.20 11.98
N ALA A 173 -5.67 -7.38 11.20
CA ALA A 173 -5.76 -7.52 9.75
C ALA A 173 -4.41 -7.35 9.07
N LEU A 174 -3.61 -6.36 9.48
CA LEU A 174 -2.23 -6.18 8.99
C LEU A 174 -1.34 -7.36 9.36
N GLY A 175 -1.43 -7.84 10.60
CA GLY A 175 -0.71 -9.04 11.01
C GLY A 175 -1.09 -10.26 10.17
N ARG A 176 -2.38 -10.44 9.86
CA ARG A 176 -2.86 -11.50 8.96
C ARG A 176 -2.38 -11.32 7.52
N TYR A 177 -2.45 -10.10 6.99
CA TYR A 177 -1.97 -9.75 5.64
C TYR A 177 -0.52 -10.19 5.42
N ASN A 178 0.34 -9.92 6.41
CA ASN A 178 1.74 -10.34 6.37
C ASN A 178 1.95 -11.82 6.72
N GLY A 179 1.05 -12.47 7.46
CA GLY A 179 1.25 -13.80 8.02
C GLY A 179 1.93 -13.83 9.40
N SER A 180 1.92 -12.70 10.12
CA SER A 180 2.45 -12.52 11.47
C SER A 180 1.34 -12.14 12.48
N ARG A 181 0.10 -12.60 12.26
CA ARG A 181 -1.06 -12.29 13.11
C ARG A 181 -0.75 -12.51 14.60
N GLY A 182 -1.05 -11.50 15.42
CA GLY A 182 -0.76 -11.49 16.85
C GLY A 182 0.64 -11.00 17.22
N ARG A 183 1.50 -10.68 16.24
CA ARG A 183 2.81 -10.08 16.46
C ARG A 183 2.80 -8.57 16.15
N PRO A 184 3.50 -7.74 16.95
CA PRO A 184 3.42 -6.29 16.85
C PRO A 184 4.27 -5.65 15.75
N GLU A 185 5.33 -6.30 15.30
CA GLU A 185 6.39 -5.65 14.52
C GLU A 185 5.86 -5.15 13.18
N TYR A 186 5.16 -6.00 12.43
CA TYR A 186 4.64 -5.65 11.11
C TYR A 186 3.51 -4.61 11.18
N PRO A 187 2.44 -4.80 11.98
CA PRO A 187 1.40 -3.79 12.10
C PRO A 187 1.96 -2.43 12.54
N ASN A 188 2.86 -2.39 13.53
CA ASN A 188 3.46 -1.14 14.00
C ASN A 188 4.32 -0.46 12.92
N ALA A 189 5.03 -1.22 12.10
CA ALA A 189 5.78 -0.68 10.97
C ALA A 189 4.85 0.00 9.95
N VAL A 190 3.73 -0.64 9.59
CA VAL A 190 2.75 -0.09 8.65
C VAL A 190 2.05 1.13 9.24
N LEU A 191 1.57 1.07 10.49
CA LEU A 191 0.93 2.21 11.16
C LEU A 191 1.90 3.40 11.29
N SER A 192 3.18 3.14 11.58
CA SER A 192 4.21 4.19 11.62
C SER A 192 4.50 4.76 10.24
N ALA A 193 4.42 3.95 9.19
CA ALA A 193 4.55 4.42 7.82
C ALA A 193 3.34 5.25 7.38
N TRP A 194 2.13 4.82 7.71
CA TRP A 194 0.89 5.54 7.41
C TRP A 194 0.93 6.98 7.93
N LYS A 195 1.44 7.22 9.15
CA LYS A 195 1.61 8.59 9.68
C LYS A 195 2.39 9.54 8.75
N ARG A 196 3.27 9.02 7.90
CA ARG A 196 4.04 9.82 6.90
C ARG A 196 3.27 10.07 5.60
N TRP A 197 2.17 9.37 5.39
CA TRP A 197 1.30 9.44 4.22
C TRP A 197 -0.11 9.93 4.55
N GLU A 198 -0.38 10.20 5.83
CA GLU A 198 -1.59 10.88 6.26
C GLU A 198 -1.66 12.25 5.57
N TYR A 199 -2.81 12.50 4.98
CA TYR A 199 -3.18 13.76 4.35
C TYR A 199 -4.21 14.41 5.24
N LYS A 200 -3.90 15.60 5.72
CA LYS A 200 -4.83 16.40 6.51
C LYS A 200 -5.46 17.41 5.57
N ASP A 201 -6.77 17.32 5.42
CA ASP A 201 -7.53 18.29 4.65
C ASP A 201 -7.70 19.54 5.50
N ASP A 202 -6.64 20.35 5.57
CA ASP A 202 -6.63 21.62 6.29
C ASP A 202 -7.14 22.77 5.40
N LEU A 203 -7.81 22.45 4.29
CA LEU A 203 -8.34 23.46 3.39
C LEU A 203 -9.48 24.21 4.09
N PRO A 204 -9.39 25.54 4.24
CA PRO A 204 -10.55 26.35 4.57
C PRO A 204 -11.48 26.29 3.36
N ILE A 205 -12.43 25.35 3.37
CA ILE A 205 -13.55 25.40 2.43
C ILE A 205 -14.34 26.64 2.83
N HIS A 206 -14.03 27.77 2.21
CA HIS A 206 -14.96 28.88 2.15
C HIS A 206 -16.17 28.32 1.41
N THR A 207 -17.17 27.87 2.16
CA THR A 207 -18.51 27.65 1.66
C THR A 207 -18.90 28.95 0.98
N VAL A 208 -18.80 28.99 -0.36
CA VAL A 208 -19.55 29.94 -1.16
C VAL A 208 -20.99 29.48 -0.98
N SER A 209 -21.59 29.95 0.13
CA SER A 209 -23.03 29.86 0.35
C SER A 209 -23.65 30.47 -0.89
N ALA A 210 -24.19 29.61 -1.75
CA ALA A 210 -25.09 30.01 -2.81
C ALA A 210 -26.31 30.58 -2.10
N ARG A 211 -26.28 31.90 -1.84
CA ARG A 211 -27.47 32.67 -1.55
C ARG A 211 -28.38 32.54 -2.77
N LYS A 212 -29.50 31.84 -2.60
CA LYS A 212 -30.74 32.10 -3.31
C LYS A 212 -31.79 32.42 -2.27
#